data_AF-A0A4R4D412-F1
#
_entry.id   AF-A0A4R4D412-F1
#
_cell.length_a   1.000
_cell.length_b   1.000
_cell.length_c   1.000
_cell.angle_alpha   90.00
_cell.angle_beta   90.00
_cell.angle_gamma   90.00
#
_symmetry.space_group_name_H-M   'P 1'
#
loop_
_entity.id
_entity.type
_entity.pdbx_description
1 polymer ?
#
loop_
_entity_poly.entity_id
_entity_poly.type
_entity_poly.pdbx_seq_one_letter_code
_entity_poly.pdbx_strand_id
1 'polypeptide(L)'
;MSDKRAGLFEDELDIDGFAPRPPARPEQVKAVAEEAGFRSRGPTPPGSAKAEAPSAEKREQRRYRTGRNQQLNLKVRAEDAAAFYAIADAQGWVLGDAFARAVAALERELKRGG
;
A
#
# COMPACT_ATOMS: atom_id res chain seq x y z
N MET A 1 -34.15 36.65 0.24
CA MET A 1 -33.69 36.40 1.62
C MET A 1 -32.35 35.72 1.52
N SER A 2 -31.26 36.48 1.64
CA SER A 2 -29.90 35.95 1.49
C SER A 2 -29.50 35.20 2.75
N ASP A 3 -29.35 33.89 2.62
CA ASP A 3 -28.93 32.99 3.69
C ASP A 3 -27.41 33.17 3.90
N LYS A 4 -27.03 33.98 4.90
CA LYS A 4 -25.62 34.18 5.27
C LYS A 4 -25.14 32.89 5.95
N ARG A 5 -24.21 32.19 5.30
CA ARG A 5 -23.46 31.09 5.92
C ARG A 5 -22.80 31.61 7.20
N ALA A 6 -23.00 30.90 8.32
CA ALA A 6 -22.34 31.20 9.58
C ALA A 6 -20.83 31.28 9.37
N GLY A 7 -20.23 32.41 9.74
CA GLY A 7 -18.78 32.55 9.74
C GLY A 7 -18.21 31.71 10.87
N LEU A 8 -17.42 30.68 10.55
CA LEU A 8 -16.78 29.81 11.57
C LEU A 8 -15.76 30.57 12.45
N PHE A 9 -15.44 31.82 12.12
CA PHE A 9 -14.38 32.64 12.72
C PHE A 9 -14.86 34.09 12.92
N GLU A 10 -16.02 34.28 13.54
CA GLU A 10 -16.53 35.62 13.88
C GLU A 10 -15.79 36.25 15.08
N ASP A 11 -15.11 35.45 15.90
CA ASP A 11 -14.25 35.92 16.98
C ASP A 11 -12.78 35.98 16.53
N GLU A 12 -12.12 37.10 16.81
CA GLU A 12 -10.69 37.31 16.57
C GLU A 12 -9.90 36.29 17.42
N LEU A 13 -9.32 35.29 16.77
CA LEU A 13 -8.62 34.21 17.46
C LEU A 13 -7.43 34.79 18.23
N ASP A 14 -7.38 34.53 19.55
CA ASP A 14 -6.22 34.87 20.38
C ASP A 14 -5.00 34.06 19.93
N ILE A 15 -4.07 34.75 19.27
CA ILE A 15 -2.81 34.21 18.76
C ILE A 15 -1.62 34.60 19.63
N ASP A 16 -1.82 35.26 20.76
CA ASP A 16 -0.73 35.74 21.62
C ASP A 16 0.09 34.58 22.22
N GLY A 17 -0.55 33.41 22.36
CA GLY A 17 0.11 32.17 22.77
C GLY A 17 0.94 31.47 21.69
N PHE A 18 0.88 31.90 20.44
CA PHE A 18 1.61 31.31 19.31
C PHE A 18 3.03 31.88 19.18
N ALA A 19 3.79 31.82 20.28
CA ALA A 19 5.20 32.20 20.31
C ALA A 19 6.11 30.95 20.28
N PRO A 20 7.30 31.03 19.65
CA PRO A 20 8.24 29.93 19.61
C PRO A 20 8.68 29.55 21.02
N ARG A 21 8.45 28.30 21.41
CA ARG A 21 8.95 27.75 22.68
C ARG A 21 10.43 27.36 22.54
N PRO A 22 11.21 27.44 23.63
CA PRO A 22 12.59 26.94 23.61
C PRO A 22 12.61 25.45 23.27
N PRO A 23 13.64 24.96 22.55
CA PRO A 23 13.73 23.57 22.16
C PRO A 23 13.76 22.66 23.39
N ALA A 24 12.94 21.61 23.38
CA ALA A 24 12.93 20.60 24.44
C ALA A 24 14.26 19.83 24.47
N ARG A 25 14.66 19.34 25.65
CA ARG A 25 15.87 18.54 25.78
C ARG A 25 15.67 17.20 25.06
N PRO A 26 16.69 16.65 24.37
CA PRO A 26 16.56 15.39 23.65
C PRO A 26 16.02 14.23 24.48
N GLU A 27 16.36 14.18 25.78
CA GLU A 27 15.88 13.15 26.71
C GLU A 27 14.37 13.22 26.97
N GLN A 28 13.82 14.44 27.07
CA GLN A 28 12.39 14.66 27.25
C GLN A 28 11.60 14.24 26.01
N VAL A 29 12.14 14.53 24.83
CA VAL A 29 11.54 14.12 23.54
C VAL A 29 11.56 12.60 23.40
N LYS A 30 12.64 11.93 23.82
CA LYS A 30 12.73 10.46 23.80
C LYS A 30 11.71 9.81 24.74
N ALA A 31 11.59 10.31 25.97
CA ALA A 31 10.62 9.77 26.93
C ALA A 31 9.17 9.87 26.42
N VAL A 32 8.78 11.02 25.88
CA VAL A 32 7.44 11.24 25.31
C VAL A 32 7.22 10.38 24.06
N ALA A 33 8.23 10.27 23.19
CA ALA A 33 8.14 9.42 22.00
C ALA A 33 7.96 7.94 22.36
N GLU A 34 8.66 7.44 23.38
CA GLU A 34 8.52 6.07 23.87
C GLU A 34 7.15 5.82 24.51
N GLU A 35 6.66 6.75 25.33
CA GLU A 35 5.32 6.70 25.95
C GLU A 35 4.22 6.71 24.87
N ALA A 36 4.37 7.53 23.84
CA ALA A 36 3.46 7.59 22.69
C ALA A 36 3.63 6.41 21.70
N GLY A 37 4.52 5.45 21.98
CA GLY A 37 4.74 4.26 21.16
C GLY A 37 5.58 4.50 19.89
N PHE A 38 6.14 5.70 19.71
CA PHE A 38 7.10 6.04 18.66
C PHE A 38 8.51 5.62 19.08
N ARG A 39 8.74 4.30 19.11
CA ARG A 39 10.06 3.73 19.37
C ARG A 39 10.95 3.90 18.14
N SER A 40 12.23 4.23 18.36
CA SER A 40 13.24 4.20 17.30
C SER A 40 13.28 2.82 16.64
N ARG A 41 13.64 2.75 15.35
CA ARG A 41 13.76 1.51 14.58
C ARG A 41 14.98 0.70 15.03
N GLY A 42 14.93 0.17 16.25
CA GLY A 42 15.76 -0.94 16.69
C GLY A 42 15.09 -2.28 16.35
N PRO A 43 15.78 -3.41 16.55
CA PRO A 43 15.15 -4.72 16.42
C PRO A 43 13.94 -4.81 17.36
N THR A 44 12.78 -5.16 16.79
CA THR A 44 11.54 -5.38 17.53
C THR A 44 11.78 -6.43 18.63
N PRO A 45 11.43 -6.14 19.91
CA PRO A 45 11.52 -7.15 20.95
C PRO A 45 10.60 -8.34 20.61
N PRO A 46 11.04 -9.58 20.86
CA PRO A 46 10.21 -10.75 20.60
C PRO A 46 8.96 -10.68 21.47
N GLY A 47 7.79 -10.43 20.86
CA GLY A 47 6.50 -10.42 21.57
C GLY A 47 5.49 -9.36 21.14
N SER A 48 5.84 -8.35 20.35
CA SER A 48 4.86 -7.35 19.87
C SER A 48 4.17 -7.79 18.57
N ALA A 49 3.65 -9.02 18.53
CA ALA A 49 2.76 -9.46 17.47
C ALA A 49 1.39 -8.80 17.68
N LYS A 50 1.14 -7.69 16.99
CA LYS A 50 -0.22 -7.17 16.82
C LYS A 50 -1.05 -8.25 16.11
N ALA A 51 -2.24 -8.49 16.65
CA ALA A 51 -3.22 -9.47 16.20
C ALA A 51 -3.33 -9.54 14.68
N GLU A 52 -3.23 -10.76 14.18
CA GLU A 52 -3.32 -11.15 12.78
C GLU A 52 -4.70 -10.77 12.24
N ALA A 53 -4.75 -9.72 11.41
CA ALA A 53 -5.83 -9.60 10.43
C ALA A 53 -5.81 -10.85 9.53
N PRO A 54 -6.97 -11.35 9.05
CA PRO A 54 -7.03 -12.56 8.25
C PRO A 54 -6.06 -12.41 7.07
N SER A 55 -5.10 -13.32 7.02
CA SER A 55 -4.01 -13.29 6.06
C SER A 55 -4.60 -13.32 4.65
N ALA A 56 -4.56 -12.20 3.94
CA ALA A 56 -4.43 -12.25 2.51
C ALA A 56 -3.20 -13.13 2.25
N GLU A 57 -3.43 -14.32 1.70
CA GLU A 57 -2.42 -15.35 1.48
C GLU A 57 -1.11 -14.69 1.06
N LYS A 58 -0.06 -14.92 1.86
CA LYS A 58 1.23 -14.26 1.73
C LYS A 58 1.81 -14.62 0.37
N ARG A 59 1.52 -13.80 -0.64
CA ARG A 59 1.94 -14.00 -2.02
C ARG A 59 3.45 -14.15 -2.05
N GLU A 60 3.89 -15.31 -2.50
CA GLU A 60 5.29 -15.69 -2.52
C GLU A 60 6.07 -14.72 -3.42
N GLN A 61 7.11 -14.08 -2.88
CA GLN A 61 7.83 -13.04 -3.60
C GLN A 61 8.78 -13.65 -4.64
N ARG A 62 8.26 -13.89 -5.84
CA ARG A 62 9.03 -14.46 -6.96
C ARG A 62 9.55 -13.34 -7.87
N ARG A 63 10.72 -12.79 -7.54
CA ARG A 63 11.43 -11.80 -8.40
C ARG A 63 12.45 -12.50 -9.28
N TYR A 64 12.11 -12.71 -10.55
CA TYR A 64 13.05 -13.13 -11.59
C TYR A 64 13.39 -11.94 -12.52
N ARG A 65 14.66 -11.77 -12.90
CA ARG A 65 15.10 -10.75 -13.87
C ARG A 65 14.85 -11.26 -15.30
N THR A 66 13.63 -11.10 -15.81
CA THR A 66 13.21 -11.70 -17.10
C THR A 66 13.09 -10.71 -18.26
N GLY A 67 13.66 -9.49 -18.16
CA GLY A 67 13.56 -8.47 -19.22
C GLY A 67 12.18 -7.84 -19.41
N ARG A 68 11.17 -8.21 -18.60
CA ARG A 68 9.81 -7.66 -18.64
C ARG A 68 9.76 -6.36 -17.82
N ASN A 69 10.11 -5.25 -18.47
CA ASN A 69 10.23 -3.92 -17.84
C ASN A 69 9.14 -2.92 -18.28
N GLN A 70 8.32 -3.25 -19.26
CA GLN A 70 7.23 -2.40 -19.72
C GLN A 70 5.96 -2.64 -18.89
N GLN A 71 5.35 -1.57 -18.39
CA GLN A 71 4.10 -1.61 -17.65
C GLN A 71 2.91 -1.62 -18.60
N LEU A 72 1.94 -2.51 -18.33
CA LEU A 72 0.65 -2.56 -19.00
C LEU A 72 -0.45 -2.27 -17.98
N ASN A 73 -1.14 -1.13 -18.14
CA ASN A 73 -2.21 -0.71 -17.23
C ASN A 73 -3.56 -1.12 -17.81
N LEU A 74 -4.21 -2.10 -17.17
CA LEU A 74 -5.53 -2.58 -17.56
C LEU A 74 -6.51 -2.44 -16.40
N LYS A 75 -7.76 -2.12 -16.73
CA LYS A 75 -8.89 -2.33 -15.82
C LYS A 75 -9.51 -3.67 -16.21
N VAL A 76 -9.67 -4.55 -15.22
CA VAL A 76 -10.22 -5.91 -15.40
C VAL A 76 -11.31 -6.15 -14.37
N ARG A 77 -12.20 -7.11 -14.62
CA ARG A 77 -13.16 -7.54 -13.60
C ARG A 77 -12.42 -8.29 -12.48
N ALA A 78 -13.02 -8.32 -11.29
CA ALA A 78 -12.45 -9.04 -10.15
C ALA A 78 -12.28 -10.54 -10.45
N GLU A 79 -13.24 -11.13 -11.18
CA GLU A 79 -13.26 -12.53 -11.59
C GLU A 79 -12.06 -12.88 -12.48
N ASP A 80 -11.82 -12.07 -13.50
CA ASP A 80 -10.72 -12.27 -14.46
C ASP A 80 -9.35 -12.17 -13.76
N ALA A 81 -9.22 -11.20 -12.84
CA ALA A 81 -8.02 -11.06 -12.03
C ALA A 81 -7.78 -12.30 -11.16
N ALA A 82 -8.81 -12.78 -10.46
CA ALA A 82 -8.71 -13.96 -9.60
C ALA A 82 -8.33 -15.22 -10.41
N ALA A 83 -8.94 -15.43 -11.57
CA ALA A 83 -8.61 -16.54 -12.46
C ALA A 83 -7.14 -16.47 -12.93
N PHE A 84 -6.66 -15.29 -13.30
CA PHE A 84 -5.27 -15.10 -13.71
C PHE A 84 -4.26 -15.40 -12.59
N TYR A 85 -4.54 -14.94 -11.36
CA TYR A 85 -3.73 -15.26 -10.19
C TYR A 85 -3.71 -16.77 -9.92
N ALA A 86 -4.87 -17.43 -9.91
CA ALA A 86 -4.98 -18.86 -9.66
C ALA A 86 -4.17 -19.70 -10.66
N ILE A 87 -4.20 -19.33 -11.95
CA ILE A 87 -3.37 -19.99 -12.98
C ILE A 87 -1.88 -19.81 -12.70
N ALA A 88 -1.44 -18.59 -12.38
CA ALA A 88 -0.04 -18.32 -12.10
C ALA A 88 0.44 -19.10 -10.86
N ASP A 89 -0.37 -19.15 -9.80
CA ASP A 89 -0.04 -19.83 -8.56
C ASP A 89 0.03 -21.35 -8.75
N ALA A 90 -0.97 -21.94 -9.41
CA ALA A 90 -1.03 -23.38 -9.69
C ALA A 90 0.17 -23.87 -10.52
N GLN A 91 0.74 -23.01 -11.37
CA GLN A 91 1.85 -23.34 -12.24
C GLN A 91 3.22 -22.92 -11.67
N GLY A 92 3.26 -22.27 -10.50
CA GLY A 92 4.50 -21.76 -9.94
C GLY A 92 5.09 -20.55 -10.71
N TRP A 93 4.28 -19.85 -11.51
CA TRP A 93 4.73 -18.76 -12.36
C TRP A 93 4.74 -17.41 -11.63
N VAL A 94 5.43 -16.44 -12.24
CA VAL A 94 5.27 -15.03 -11.92
C VAL A 94 4.28 -14.43 -12.90
N LEU A 95 3.53 -13.41 -12.49
CA LEU A 95 2.50 -12.78 -13.31
C LEU A 95 3.00 -12.35 -14.69
N GLY A 96 4.21 -11.82 -14.79
CA GLY A 96 4.81 -11.47 -16.10
C GLY A 96 5.04 -12.67 -17.02
N ASP A 97 5.37 -13.84 -16.46
CA ASP A 97 5.52 -15.09 -17.22
C ASP A 97 4.16 -15.66 -17.62
N ALA A 98 3.22 -15.67 -16.67
CA ALA A 98 1.84 -16.09 -16.93
C ALA A 98 1.19 -15.23 -18.04
N PHE A 99 1.42 -13.91 -18.02
CA PHE A 99 0.92 -13.00 -19.04
C PHE A 99 1.49 -13.31 -20.43
N ALA A 100 2.81 -13.50 -20.53
CA ALA A 100 3.44 -13.83 -21.81
C ALA A 100 2.90 -15.14 -22.41
N ARG A 101 2.66 -16.15 -21.56
CA ARG A 101 2.05 -17.43 -21.96
C ARG A 101 0.61 -17.26 -22.40
N ALA A 102 -0.18 -16.43 -21.70
CA ALA A 102 -1.54 -16.12 -22.07
C ALA A 102 -1.62 -15.45 -23.45
N VAL A 103 -0.74 -14.48 -23.73
CA VAL A 103 -0.65 -13.83 -25.06
C VAL A 103 -0.33 -14.85 -26.16
N ALA A 104 0.69 -15.70 -25.95
CA ALA A 104 1.04 -16.72 -26.94
C ALA A 104 -0.07 -17.76 -27.16
N ALA A 105 -0.84 -18.08 -26.11
CA ALA A 105 -2.01 -18.95 -26.23
C ALA A 105 -3.13 -18.29 -27.03
N LEU A 106 -3.43 -17.03 -26.75
CA LEU A 106 -4.45 -16.25 -27.46
C LEU A 106 -4.09 -16.11 -28.95
N GLU A 107 -2.85 -15.76 -29.29
CA GLU A 107 -2.40 -15.67 -30.70
C GLU A 107 -2.58 -16.99 -31.44
N ARG A 108 -2.29 -18.11 -30.77
CA ARG A 108 -2.43 -19.44 -31.35
C ARG A 108 -3.89 -19.82 -31.58
N GLU A 109 -4.80 -19.42 -30.70
CA GLU A 109 -6.24 -19.63 -30.88
C GLU A 109 -6.78 -18.78 -32.03
N LEU A 110 -6.40 -17.50 -32.08
CA LEU A 110 -6.82 -16.59 -33.16
C LEU A 110 -6.31 -17.05 -34.53
N LYS A 111 -5.08 -17.59 -34.62
CA LYS A 111 -4.53 -18.16 -35.86
C LYS A 111 -5.20 -19.47 -36.30
N ARG A 112 -5.84 -20.21 -35.40
CA ARG A 112 -6.59 -21.43 -35.75
C ARG A 112 -8.03 -21.15 -36.12
N GLY A 113 -8.58 -20.02 -35.67
CA GLY A 113 -9.96 -19.62 -35.89
C GLY A 113 -10.17 -18.62 -37.03
N GLY A 114 -9.10 -18.16 -37.70
CA GLY A 114 -9.15 -17.34 -38.92
C GLY A 114 -8.69 -18.12 -40.14
#